data_AF-A0A0G1BXI6-F1
#
_entry.id   AF-A0A0G1BXI6-F1
#
_cell.length_a   1.000
_cell.length_b   1.000
_cell.length_c   1.000
_cell.angle_alpha   90.00
_cell.angle_beta   90.00
_cell.angle_gamma   90.00
#
_symmetry.space_group_name_H-M   'P 1'
#
loop_
_entity.id
_entity.type
_entity.pdbx_description
1 polymer ?
#
loop_
_entity_poly.entity_id
_entity_poly.type
_entity_poly.pdbx_seq_one_letter_code
_entity_poly.pdbx_strand_id
1 'polypeptide(L)'
;MVLRKFIISLNLAKTQLKDLSYGLENEKLNIFLTPEHGSFSAHDLTTQTSDFNYDLIITVDTPDLNSLGNLFHDNTEFFYQTTIINIDSAPNNEHFGQVNLVNFNLASTAETIMEFIEQIHPESLTPDVATSLYAALTVASKSFTSPQVTPLTLDKASRLVTMGARREEVVTHLFRTKKLPLLKLWGRVLARLKSDGSRKLVWSLLTPDDFIKAGAEEADLPGVVDELITGAVEAKTVVIIYERSPGTTLVYLHAGSGRRADELLKPFAPQGDQHTSRATITNCSVIEAEKKIIDHLRAAIPPLEQ
;
A
#
# COMPACT_ATOMS: atom_id res chain seq x y z
N MET A 1 -5.40 -18.74 1.29
CA MET A 1 -4.20 -19.58 1.51
C MET A 1 -4.64 -20.80 2.31
N VAL A 2 -4.23 -22.02 1.96
CA VAL A 2 -4.57 -23.20 2.77
C VAL A 2 -3.56 -23.28 3.92
N LEU A 3 -4.00 -22.92 5.11
CA LEU A 3 -3.14 -22.85 6.29
C LEU A 3 -3.01 -24.17 7.04
N ARG A 4 -4.07 -24.99 7.03
CA ARG A 4 -4.12 -26.30 7.68
C ARG A 4 -4.95 -27.26 6.83
N LYS A 5 -4.75 -28.56 7.05
CA LYS A 5 -5.56 -29.64 6.48
C LYS A 5 -6.51 -30.17 7.52
N PHE A 6 -7.74 -30.45 7.14
CA PHE A 6 -8.65 -31.27 7.94
C PHE A 6 -8.36 -32.74 7.63
N ILE A 7 -7.96 -33.51 8.64
CA ILE A 7 -7.52 -34.90 8.52
C ILE A 7 -8.58 -35.79 9.13
N ILE A 8 -9.04 -36.77 8.34
CA ILE A 8 -9.89 -37.87 8.80
C ILE A 8 -9.01 -39.12 8.82
N SER A 9 -8.84 -39.72 10.00
CA SER A 9 -8.01 -40.90 10.22
C SER A 9 -8.90 -42.11 10.56
N LEU A 10 -8.63 -43.25 9.91
CA LEU A 10 -9.34 -44.51 10.13
C LEU A 10 -8.41 -45.50 10.83
N ASN A 11 -8.84 -46.07 11.96
CA ASN A 11 -8.11 -47.10 12.68
C ASN A 11 -8.22 -48.47 11.98
N LEU A 12 -7.10 -48.97 11.47
CA LEU A 12 -7.04 -50.23 10.71
C LEU A 12 -6.55 -51.42 11.54
N ALA A 13 -6.38 -51.28 12.86
CA ALA A 13 -5.79 -52.32 13.71
C ALA A 13 -6.63 -53.62 13.78
N LYS A 14 -7.96 -53.50 13.67
CA LYS A 14 -8.91 -54.65 13.74
C LYS A 14 -9.55 -55.01 12.40
N THR A 15 -9.65 -54.04 11.48
CA THR A 15 -10.37 -54.19 10.21
C THR A 15 -9.57 -53.51 9.11
N GLN A 16 -9.22 -54.26 8.06
CA GLN A 16 -8.48 -53.73 6.91
C GLN A 16 -9.43 -53.12 5.87
N LEU A 17 -8.96 -52.04 5.24
CA LEU A 17 -9.68 -51.33 4.19
C LEU A 17 -9.36 -51.97 2.83
N LYS A 18 -10.40 -52.39 2.12
CA LYS A 18 -10.29 -52.96 0.77
C LYS A 18 -10.27 -51.87 -0.30
N ASP A 19 -11.20 -50.93 -0.19
CA ASP A 19 -11.43 -49.90 -1.20
C ASP A 19 -11.93 -48.60 -0.56
N LEU A 20 -11.57 -47.48 -1.18
CA LEU A 20 -11.96 -46.14 -0.80
C LEU A 20 -12.47 -45.39 -2.04
N SER A 21 -13.70 -44.90 -1.96
CA SER A 21 -14.30 -44.05 -3.00
C SER A 21 -15.00 -42.86 -2.35
N TYR A 22 -15.29 -41.82 -3.15
CA TYR A 22 -16.00 -40.64 -2.67
C TYR A 22 -17.01 -40.15 -3.71
N GLY A 23 -18.04 -39.46 -3.25
CA GLY A 23 -19.06 -38.83 -4.07
C GLY A 23 -19.46 -37.47 -3.51
N LEU A 24 -19.80 -36.53 -4.40
CA LEU A 24 -20.35 -35.23 -4.04
C LEU A 24 -21.86 -35.26 -4.28
N GLU A 25 -22.65 -35.25 -3.22
CA GLU A 25 -24.12 -35.24 -3.30
C GLU A 25 -24.69 -34.29 -2.26
N ASN A 26 -25.70 -33.50 -2.63
CA ASN A 26 -26.40 -32.56 -1.73
C ASN A 26 -25.42 -31.65 -0.94
N GLU A 27 -24.43 -31.09 -1.63
CA GLU A 27 -23.38 -30.23 -1.05
C GLU A 27 -22.51 -30.91 0.02
N LYS A 28 -22.51 -32.25 0.08
CA LYS A 28 -21.69 -33.04 1.00
C LYS A 28 -20.68 -33.89 0.23
N LEU A 29 -19.48 -34.00 0.82
CA LEU A 29 -18.52 -35.02 0.46
C LEU A 29 -18.85 -36.30 1.24
N ASN A 30 -19.33 -37.32 0.55
CA ASN A 30 -19.54 -38.65 1.09
C ASN A 30 -18.31 -39.51 0.80
N ILE A 31 -17.69 -40.08 1.84
CA ILE A 31 -16.54 -40.99 1.72
C ILE A 31 -17.04 -42.40 2.04
N PHE A 32 -16.90 -43.32 1.08
CA PHE A 32 -17.32 -44.72 1.21
C PHE A 32 -16.10 -45.59 1.51
N LEU A 33 -16.13 -46.24 2.68
CA LEU A 33 -15.07 -47.10 3.19
C LEU A 33 -15.52 -48.55 3.10
N THR A 34 -14.93 -49.33 2.19
CA THR A 34 -15.29 -50.75 2.02
C THR A 34 -14.28 -51.64 2.75
N PRO A 35 -14.68 -52.35 3.83
CA PRO A 35 -13.76 -53.26 4.52
C PRO A 35 -13.55 -54.55 3.71
N GLU A 36 -12.41 -55.23 3.92
CA GLU A 36 -12.22 -56.59 3.40
C GLU A 36 -13.14 -57.59 4.12
N HIS A 37 -13.22 -57.46 5.45
CA HIS A 37 -14.07 -58.26 6.34
C HIS A 37 -14.57 -57.42 7.51
N GLY A 38 -15.78 -57.67 8.00
CA GLY A 38 -16.36 -56.93 9.14
C GLY A 38 -16.96 -55.58 8.74
N SER A 39 -16.95 -54.60 9.66
CA SER A 39 -17.52 -53.26 9.47
C SER A 39 -16.76 -52.22 10.25
N PHE A 40 -16.58 -51.02 9.68
CA PHE A 40 -16.10 -49.85 10.41
C PHE A 40 -17.26 -49.18 11.18
N SER A 41 -16.94 -48.54 12.29
CA SER A 41 -17.86 -47.76 13.12
C SER A 41 -17.34 -46.33 13.33
N ALA A 42 -18.17 -45.45 13.87
CA ALA A 42 -17.77 -44.08 14.21
C ALA A 42 -16.59 -44.03 15.21
N HIS A 43 -16.41 -45.05 16.04
CA HIS A 43 -15.30 -45.13 17.00
C HIS A 43 -13.95 -45.43 16.33
N ASP A 44 -13.97 -45.93 15.09
CA ASP A 44 -12.75 -46.20 14.32
C ASP A 44 -12.28 -44.96 13.55
N LEU A 45 -13.11 -43.90 13.51
CA LEU A 45 -12.80 -42.63 12.85
C LEU A 45 -12.40 -41.57 13.88
N THR A 46 -11.29 -40.90 13.60
CA THR A 46 -10.91 -39.68 14.32
C THR A 46 -10.72 -38.54 13.33
N THR A 47 -10.99 -37.32 13.80
CA THR A 47 -10.77 -36.11 13.02
C THR A 47 -9.79 -35.21 13.76
N GLN A 48 -8.87 -34.61 13.03
CA GLN A 48 -7.94 -33.63 13.57
C GLN A 48 -7.64 -32.57 12.51
N THR A 49 -7.16 -31.42 12.95
CA THR A 49 -6.61 -30.41 12.06
C THR A 49 -5.09 -30.54 12.10
N SER A 50 -4.43 -30.46 10.95
CA SER A 50 -2.96 -30.43 10.93
C SER A 50 -2.43 -29.18 11.64
N ASP A 51 -1.16 -29.20 12.01
CA ASP A 51 -0.43 -27.97 12.30
C ASP A 51 -0.47 -27.02 11.09
N PHE A 52 -0.13 -25.76 11.34
CA PHE A 52 0.01 -24.80 10.26
C PHE A 52 1.09 -25.25 9.29
N ASN A 53 0.83 -25.08 7.99
CA ASN A 53 1.79 -25.43 6.93
C ASN A 53 3.06 -24.55 6.94
N TYR A 54 3.07 -23.50 7.76
CA TYR A 54 4.16 -22.55 7.91
C TYR A 54 4.49 -22.38 9.39
N ASP A 55 5.78 -22.40 9.70
CA ASP A 55 6.34 -22.27 11.06
C ASP A 55 6.91 -20.87 11.36
N LEU A 56 7.01 -20.03 10.32
CA LEU A 56 7.51 -18.66 10.40
C LEU A 56 6.71 -17.72 9.50
N ILE A 57 6.44 -16.53 10.02
CA ILE A 57 5.89 -15.38 9.28
C ILE A 57 6.97 -14.32 9.24
N ILE A 58 7.26 -13.76 8.06
CA ILE A 58 8.12 -12.59 7.91
C ILE A 58 7.24 -11.45 7.36
N THR A 59 7.08 -10.41 8.17
CA THR A 59 6.38 -9.18 7.78
C THR A 59 7.42 -8.13 7.41
N VAL A 60 7.16 -7.40 6.34
CA VAL A 60 8.07 -6.40 5.78
C VAL A 60 7.26 -5.13 5.52
N ASP A 61 7.79 -3.99 5.96
CA ASP A 61 7.21 -2.66 5.67
C ASP A 61 5.74 -2.54 6.13
N THR A 62 5.47 -3.06 7.33
CA THR A 62 4.13 -3.17 7.91
C THR A 62 4.17 -2.64 9.34
N PRO A 63 3.54 -1.49 9.65
CA PRO A 63 3.64 -0.86 10.98
C PRO A 63 2.86 -1.63 12.05
N ASP A 64 1.79 -2.33 11.69
CA ASP A 64 0.94 -3.08 12.62
C ASP A 64 0.23 -4.25 11.93
N LEU A 65 -0.28 -5.22 12.69
CA LEU A 65 -0.97 -6.39 12.12
C LEU A 65 -2.26 -6.02 11.36
N ASN A 66 -2.93 -4.92 11.74
CA ASN A 66 -4.15 -4.49 11.07
C ASN A 66 -3.86 -3.98 9.64
N SER A 67 -2.66 -3.46 9.39
CA SER A 67 -2.20 -3.01 8.08
C SER A 67 -2.11 -4.14 7.05
N LEU A 68 -2.07 -5.41 7.49
CA LEU A 68 -2.16 -6.59 6.62
C LEU A 68 -3.60 -6.86 6.13
N GLY A 69 -4.60 -6.16 6.67
CA GLY A 69 -6.00 -6.27 6.30
C GLY A 69 -6.55 -7.69 6.42
N ASN A 70 -7.29 -8.15 5.40
CA ASN A 70 -7.94 -9.46 5.41
C ASN A 70 -6.95 -10.63 5.56
N LEU A 71 -5.69 -10.46 5.16
CA LEU A 71 -4.68 -11.50 5.37
C LEU A 71 -4.51 -11.80 6.87
N PHE A 72 -4.53 -10.77 7.72
CA PHE A 72 -4.51 -10.95 9.17
C PHE A 72 -5.89 -11.33 9.71
N HIS A 73 -6.94 -10.60 9.34
CA HIS A 73 -8.27 -10.79 9.93
C HIS A 73 -8.87 -12.18 9.66
N ASP A 74 -8.66 -12.74 8.47
CA ASP A 74 -9.17 -14.07 8.11
C ASP A 74 -8.32 -15.20 8.72
N ASN A 75 -7.14 -14.88 9.26
CA ASN A 75 -6.13 -15.86 9.69
C ASN A 75 -5.53 -15.52 11.06
N THR A 76 -6.28 -14.85 11.94
CA THR A 76 -5.76 -14.35 13.23
C THR A 76 -5.10 -15.43 14.08
N GLU A 77 -5.70 -16.62 14.18
CA GLU A 77 -5.12 -17.75 14.92
C GLU A 77 -3.70 -18.10 14.43
N PHE A 78 -3.46 -18.07 13.12
CA PHE A 78 -2.15 -18.34 12.53
C PHE A 78 -1.12 -17.30 12.96
N PHE A 79 -1.46 -16.01 12.89
CA PHE A 79 -0.56 -14.95 13.33
C PHE A 79 -0.26 -14.99 14.83
N TYR A 80 -1.18 -15.46 15.67
CA TYR A 80 -0.95 -15.58 17.11
C TYR A 80 -0.19 -16.85 17.51
N GLN A 81 -0.23 -17.92 16.70
CA GLN A 81 0.41 -19.20 17.01
C GLN A 81 1.73 -19.42 16.28
N THR A 82 2.02 -18.66 15.23
CA THR A 82 3.25 -18.78 14.44
C THR A 82 4.21 -17.64 14.77
N THR A 83 5.51 -17.96 14.85
CA THR A 83 6.55 -16.96 15.10
C THR A 83 6.58 -15.91 13.99
N ILE A 84 6.64 -14.64 14.35
CA ILE A 84 6.71 -13.49 13.45
C ILE A 84 8.07 -12.80 13.59
N ILE A 85 8.76 -12.65 12.46
CA ILE A 85 9.83 -11.67 12.28
C ILE A 85 9.22 -10.43 11.62
N ASN A 86 9.34 -9.27 12.26
CA ASN A 86 8.88 -7.99 11.76
C ASN A 86 10.07 -7.14 11.34
N ILE A 87 10.12 -6.73 10.07
CA ILE A 87 11.19 -5.92 9.49
C ILE A 87 10.58 -4.63 8.95
N ASP A 88 10.97 -3.48 9.51
CA ASP A 88 10.37 -2.20 9.15
C ASP A 88 11.30 -1.01 9.43
N SER A 89 10.99 0.14 8.85
CA SER A 89 11.64 1.43 9.10
C SER A 89 10.63 2.52 9.48
N ALA A 90 9.34 2.21 9.62
CA ALA A 90 8.33 3.18 10.02
C ALA A 90 8.47 3.59 11.51
N PRO A 91 8.45 4.91 11.83
CA PRO A 91 8.50 5.38 13.22
C PRO A 91 7.29 4.98 14.09
N ASN A 92 6.17 4.63 13.47
CA ASN A 92 4.93 4.24 14.12
C ASN A 92 4.73 2.71 14.19
N ASN A 93 5.77 1.92 13.93
CA ASN A 93 5.67 0.46 14.02
C ASN A 93 5.39 0.01 15.46
N GLU A 94 4.48 -0.96 15.64
CA GLU A 94 4.02 -1.45 16.95
C GLU A 94 4.93 -2.54 17.55
N HIS A 95 5.96 -2.97 16.84
CA HIS A 95 6.87 -4.05 17.24
C HIS A 95 6.14 -5.36 17.59
N PHE A 96 5.15 -5.74 16.77
CA PHE A 96 4.24 -6.86 17.04
C PHE A 96 4.85 -8.26 16.83
N GLY A 97 6.06 -8.36 16.26
CA GLY A 97 6.74 -9.64 16.07
C GLY A 97 7.38 -10.19 17.35
N GLN A 98 7.65 -11.49 17.40
CA GLN A 98 8.51 -12.07 18.43
C GLN A 98 9.97 -11.66 18.22
N VAL A 99 10.37 -11.37 16.97
CA VAL A 99 11.63 -10.73 16.61
C VAL A 99 11.32 -9.48 15.79
N ASN A 100 11.84 -8.33 16.22
CA ASN A 100 11.60 -7.05 15.56
C ASN A 100 12.92 -6.44 15.08
N LEU A 101 13.13 -6.44 13.76
CA LEU A 101 14.22 -5.77 13.05
C LEU A 101 13.72 -4.41 12.55
N VAL A 102 13.45 -3.49 13.47
CA VAL A 102 12.88 -2.17 13.17
C VAL A 102 13.93 -1.09 13.38
N ASN A 103 14.24 -0.31 12.33
CA ASN A 103 15.17 0.81 12.43
C ASN A 103 14.64 2.05 11.70
N PHE A 104 14.00 2.94 12.47
CA PHE A 104 13.40 4.17 11.97
C PHE A 104 14.40 5.27 11.58
N ASN A 105 15.71 5.05 11.78
CA ASN A 105 16.74 5.99 11.33
C ASN A 105 17.19 5.72 9.88
N LEU A 106 16.76 4.60 9.28
CA LEU A 106 17.08 4.26 7.91
C LEU A 106 16.08 4.88 6.93
N ALA A 107 16.52 5.11 5.70
CA ALA A 107 15.65 5.66 4.66
C ALA A 107 14.72 4.59 4.06
N SER A 108 15.02 3.30 4.27
CA SER A 108 14.24 2.19 3.71
C SER A 108 14.42 0.91 4.50
N THR A 109 13.35 0.13 4.64
CA THR A 109 13.36 -1.25 5.11
C THR A 109 14.31 -2.15 4.29
N ALA A 110 14.53 -1.83 3.00
CA ALA A 110 15.49 -2.54 2.14
C ALA A 110 16.93 -2.47 2.65
N GLU A 111 17.28 -1.41 3.37
CA GLU A 111 18.59 -1.28 4.00
C GLU A 111 18.82 -2.35 5.07
N THR A 112 17.82 -2.60 5.92
CA THR A 112 17.86 -3.65 6.95
C THR A 112 17.86 -5.04 6.33
N ILE A 113 17.05 -5.26 5.28
CA ILE A 113 17.01 -6.56 4.59
C ILE A 113 18.36 -6.87 3.94
N MET A 114 18.98 -5.88 3.30
CA MET A 114 20.31 -6.03 2.73
C MET A 114 21.32 -6.46 3.79
N GLU A 115 21.41 -5.73 4.90
CA GLU A 115 22.31 -6.07 6.02
C GLU A 115 22.05 -7.47 6.57
N PHE A 116 20.78 -7.84 6.72
CA PHE A 116 20.37 -9.17 7.20
C PHE A 116 20.82 -10.29 6.26
N ILE A 117 20.62 -10.13 4.95
CA ILE A 117 21.05 -11.12 3.95
C ILE A 117 22.58 -11.22 3.92
N GLU A 118 23.30 -10.08 3.97
CA GLU A 118 24.77 -10.06 3.95
C GLU A 118 25.37 -10.84 5.12
N GLN A 119 24.74 -10.76 6.30
CA GLN A 119 25.25 -11.42 7.51
C GLN A 119 24.97 -12.93 7.53
N ILE A 120 23.86 -13.37 6.94
CA ILE A 120 23.38 -14.75 7.09
C ILE A 120 23.67 -15.59 5.84
N HIS A 121 23.43 -15.04 4.65
CA HIS A 121 23.54 -15.78 3.41
C HIS A 121 23.88 -14.83 2.23
N PRO A 122 25.11 -14.30 2.17
CA PRO A 122 25.49 -13.26 1.21
C PRO A 122 25.32 -13.68 -0.26
N GLU A 123 25.45 -14.99 -0.56
CA GLU A 123 25.23 -15.58 -1.89
C GLU A 123 23.79 -15.36 -2.41
N SER A 124 22.83 -15.06 -1.53
CA SER A 124 21.45 -14.73 -1.92
C SER A 124 21.30 -13.35 -2.55
N LEU A 125 22.32 -12.47 -2.47
CA LEU A 125 22.32 -11.16 -3.14
C LEU A 125 22.63 -11.30 -4.64
N THR A 126 21.78 -12.05 -5.32
CA THR A 126 21.77 -12.17 -6.78
C THR A 126 21.40 -10.83 -7.42
N PRO A 127 21.70 -10.61 -8.72
CA PRO A 127 21.30 -9.39 -9.43
C PRO A 127 19.79 -9.07 -9.34
N ASP A 128 18.92 -10.08 -9.26
CA ASP A 128 17.48 -9.90 -9.12
C ASP A 128 17.07 -9.41 -7.71
N VAL A 129 17.68 -9.99 -6.68
CA VAL A 129 17.51 -9.52 -5.29
C VAL A 129 18.07 -8.10 -5.15
N ALA A 130 19.26 -7.85 -5.70
CA ALA A 130 19.88 -6.53 -5.68
C ALA A 130 19.03 -5.48 -6.44
N THR A 131 18.43 -5.86 -7.56
CA THR A 131 17.49 -4.99 -8.31
C THR A 131 16.26 -4.66 -7.47
N SER A 132 15.70 -5.64 -6.76
CA SER A 132 14.52 -5.46 -5.90
C SER A 132 14.82 -4.55 -4.71
N LEU A 133 15.95 -4.76 -4.03
CA LEU A 133 16.41 -3.91 -2.93
C LEU A 133 16.72 -2.48 -3.40
N TYR A 134 17.35 -2.34 -4.57
CA TYR A 134 17.65 -1.03 -5.15
C TYR A 134 16.37 -0.27 -5.52
N ALA A 135 15.36 -0.98 -6.05
CA ALA A 135 14.05 -0.40 -6.33
C ALA A 135 13.38 0.11 -5.06
N ALA A 136 13.29 -0.72 -4.02
CA ALA A 136 12.71 -0.34 -2.73
C ALA A 136 13.44 0.87 -2.10
N LEU A 137 14.77 0.85 -2.11
CA LEU A 137 15.60 1.95 -1.63
C LEU A 137 15.33 3.26 -2.41
N THR A 138 15.21 3.16 -3.74
CA THR A 138 14.96 4.33 -4.61
C THR A 138 13.57 4.92 -4.36
N VAL A 139 12.55 4.08 -4.16
CA VAL A 139 11.18 4.55 -3.85
C VAL A 139 11.15 5.23 -2.48
N ALA A 140 11.60 4.53 -1.44
CA ALA A 140 11.52 5.03 -0.06
C ALA A 140 12.34 6.31 0.15
N SER A 141 13.49 6.43 -0.54
CA SER A 141 14.33 7.63 -0.51
C SER A 141 13.87 8.75 -1.45
N LYS A 142 12.76 8.59 -2.18
CA LYS A 142 12.28 9.53 -3.21
C LYS A 142 13.37 9.88 -4.22
N SER A 143 13.97 8.86 -4.83
CA SER A 143 15.16 9.00 -5.69
C SER A 143 16.31 9.71 -4.98
N PHE A 144 16.58 9.32 -3.73
CA PHE A 144 17.67 9.85 -2.90
C PHE A 144 17.56 11.34 -2.56
N THR A 145 16.36 11.92 -2.63
CA THR A 145 16.10 13.33 -2.25
C THR A 145 15.52 13.48 -0.85
N SER A 146 15.12 12.37 -0.22
CA SER A 146 14.53 12.35 1.11
C SER A 146 15.53 12.78 2.20
N PRO A 147 15.12 13.52 3.25
CA PRO A 147 16.04 13.96 4.31
C PRO A 147 16.62 12.81 5.16
N GLN A 148 16.03 11.62 5.11
CA GLN A 148 16.56 10.41 5.77
C GLN A 148 17.74 9.78 5.03
N VAL A 149 18.07 10.24 3.82
CA VAL A 149 19.19 9.70 3.03
C VAL A 149 20.50 10.06 3.70
N THR A 150 21.31 9.04 4.00
CA THR A 150 22.63 9.18 4.61
C THR A 150 23.74 8.76 3.63
N PRO A 151 25.03 9.06 3.92
CA PRO A 151 26.14 8.49 3.17
C PRO A 151 26.10 6.96 3.10
N LEU A 152 25.64 6.30 4.17
CA LEU A 152 25.49 4.85 4.21
C LEU A 152 24.40 4.35 3.26
N THR A 153 23.28 5.09 3.15
CA THR A 153 22.21 4.80 2.18
C THR A 153 22.75 4.81 0.74
N LEU A 154 23.59 5.80 0.41
CA LEU A 154 24.20 5.93 -0.91
C LEU A 154 25.26 4.84 -1.17
N ASP A 155 26.03 4.48 -0.15
CA ASP A 155 26.98 3.36 -0.23
C ASP A 155 26.26 2.04 -0.51
N LYS A 156 25.18 1.73 0.21
CA LYS A 156 24.34 0.56 -0.04
C LYS A 156 23.80 0.55 -1.47
N ALA A 157 23.28 1.69 -1.94
CA ALA A 157 22.82 1.81 -3.33
C ALA A 157 23.94 1.51 -4.34
N SER A 158 25.15 2.01 -4.11
CA SER A 158 26.33 1.74 -4.94
C SER A 158 26.71 0.26 -4.93
N ARG A 159 26.69 -0.38 -3.77
CA ARG A 159 26.96 -1.81 -3.60
C ARG A 159 25.93 -2.67 -4.34
N LEU A 160 24.65 -2.35 -4.24
CA LEU A 160 23.57 -3.03 -4.98
C LEU A 160 23.78 -2.93 -6.51
N VAL A 161 24.15 -1.74 -7.01
CA VAL A 161 24.49 -1.57 -8.43
C VAL A 161 25.72 -2.40 -8.81
N THR A 162 26.74 -2.45 -7.95
CA THR A 162 27.93 -3.30 -8.14
C THR A 162 27.57 -4.79 -8.20
N MET A 163 26.56 -5.21 -7.44
CA MET A 163 26.01 -6.58 -7.46
C MET A 163 25.11 -6.87 -8.67
N GLY A 164 24.98 -5.93 -9.61
CA GLY A 164 24.22 -6.11 -10.84
C GLY A 164 22.77 -5.62 -10.79
N ALA A 165 22.42 -4.78 -9.80
CA ALA A 165 21.10 -4.14 -9.80
C ALA A 165 20.86 -3.35 -11.09
N ARG A 166 19.74 -3.62 -11.77
CA ARG A 166 19.40 -3.02 -13.07
C ARG A 166 18.79 -1.64 -12.90
N ARG A 167 19.63 -0.67 -12.51
CA ARG A 167 19.24 0.72 -12.21
C ARG A 167 18.37 1.36 -13.29
N GLU A 168 18.71 1.17 -14.57
CA GLU A 168 17.96 1.78 -15.67
C GLU A 168 16.53 1.21 -15.80
N GLU A 169 16.36 -0.10 -15.57
CA GLU A 169 15.04 -0.73 -15.55
C GLU A 169 14.22 -0.16 -14.39
N VAL A 170 14.81 -0.09 -13.19
CA VAL A 170 14.17 0.46 -11.99
C VAL A 170 13.70 1.90 -12.25
N VAL A 171 14.61 2.77 -12.73
CA VAL A 171 14.26 4.18 -12.99
C VAL A 171 13.20 4.30 -14.07
N THR A 172 13.29 3.50 -15.12
CA THR A 172 12.34 3.55 -16.24
C THR A 172 10.94 3.14 -15.79
N HIS A 173 10.82 2.02 -15.08
CA HIS A 173 9.52 1.46 -14.68
C HIS A 173 8.89 2.19 -13.49
N LEU A 174 9.69 2.79 -12.60
CA LEU A 174 9.16 3.53 -11.45
C LEU A 174 8.86 4.99 -11.76
N PHE A 175 9.68 5.67 -12.58
CA PHE A 175 9.57 7.13 -12.75
C PHE A 175 9.29 7.58 -14.19
N ARG A 176 9.58 6.75 -15.20
CA ARG A 176 9.41 7.11 -16.63
C ARG A 176 8.28 6.34 -17.32
N THR A 177 7.23 6.00 -16.58
CA THR A 177 6.02 5.32 -17.09
C THR A 177 4.85 6.26 -17.34
N LYS A 178 5.04 7.57 -17.16
CA LYS A 178 3.95 8.56 -17.28
C LYS A 178 3.39 8.56 -18.69
N LYS A 179 2.11 8.23 -18.79
CA LYS A 179 1.38 8.28 -20.06
C LYS A 179 1.30 9.74 -20.54
N LEU A 180 1.38 9.94 -21.86
CA LEU A 180 1.28 11.27 -22.47
C LEU A 180 0.02 12.06 -22.04
N PRO A 181 -1.16 11.44 -21.86
CA PRO A 181 -2.33 12.13 -21.32
C PRO A 181 -2.13 12.77 -19.95
N LEU A 182 -1.46 12.07 -19.03
CA LEU A 182 -1.16 12.58 -17.69
C LEU A 182 -0.29 13.85 -17.77
N LEU A 183 0.75 13.82 -18.62
CA LEU A 183 1.63 14.98 -18.83
C LEU A 183 0.88 16.18 -19.42
N LYS A 184 -0.03 15.95 -20.37
CA LYS A 184 -0.87 17.01 -20.96
C LYS A 184 -1.83 17.60 -19.92
N LEU A 185 -2.47 16.76 -19.10
CA LEU A 185 -3.37 17.20 -18.04
C LEU A 185 -2.61 18.00 -16.98
N TRP A 186 -1.43 17.53 -16.56
CA TRP A 186 -0.56 18.23 -15.64
C TRP A 186 -0.15 19.61 -16.17
N GLY A 187 0.21 19.72 -17.45
CA GLY A 187 0.51 21.01 -18.08
C GLY A 187 -0.67 22.00 -18.02
N ARG A 188 -1.92 21.52 -18.15
CA ARG A 188 -3.14 22.35 -18.01
C ARG A 188 -3.35 22.81 -16.57
N VAL A 189 -3.14 21.92 -15.61
CA VAL A 189 -3.20 22.22 -14.18
C VAL A 189 -2.18 23.29 -13.81
N LEU A 190 -0.93 23.15 -14.27
CA LEU A 190 0.14 24.12 -14.03
C LEU A 190 -0.17 25.50 -14.65
N ALA A 191 -0.73 25.53 -15.86
CA ALA A 191 -1.08 26.78 -16.54
C ALA A 191 -2.15 27.61 -15.79
N ARG A 192 -2.93 26.99 -14.89
CA ARG A 192 -3.96 27.65 -14.07
C ARG A 192 -3.66 27.59 -12.57
N LEU A 193 -2.43 27.24 -12.19
CA LEU A 193 -2.04 27.13 -10.79
C LEU A 193 -2.10 28.50 -10.11
N LYS A 194 -2.78 28.55 -8.98
CA LYS A 194 -2.86 29.71 -8.09
C LYS A 194 -2.25 29.34 -6.74
N SER A 195 -1.78 30.34 -6.00
CA SER A 195 -1.11 30.12 -4.71
C SER A 195 -1.43 31.19 -3.68
N ASP A 196 -1.33 30.79 -2.41
CA ASP A 196 -1.30 31.63 -1.23
C ASP A 196 -0.08 31.22 -0.41
N GLY A 197 1.05 31.89 -0.68
CA GLY A 197 2.34 31.58 -0.07
C GLY A 197 2.34 31.74 1.45
N SER A 198 1.58 32.71 1.98
CA SER A 198 1.45 32.92 3.43
C SER A 198 0.85 31.71 4.14
N ARG A 199 0.08 30.88 3.43
CA ARG A 199 -0.56 29.67 3.95
C ARG A 199 -0.01 28.40 3.33
N LYS A 200 1.05 28.46 2.51
CA LYS A 200 1.58 27.30 1.78
C LYS A 200 0.47 26.50 1.07
N LEU A 201 -0.47 27.22 0.44
CA LEU A 201 -1.64 26.66 -0.23
C LEU A 201 -1.49 26.88 -1.73
N VAL A 202 -1.70 25.83 -2.52
CA VAL A 202 -1.76 25.92 -3.98
C VAL A 202 -3.02 25.24 -4.47
N TRP A 203 -3.62 25.78 -5.53
CA TRP A 203 -4.80 25.17 -6.13
C TRP A 203 -4.91 25.42 -7.62
N SER A 204 -5.68 24.58 -8.31
CA SER A 204 -5.96 24.73 -9.74
C SER A 204 -7.38 24.28 -10.08
N LEU A 205 -7.86 24.74 -11.24
CA LEU A 205 -9.21 24.47 -11.74
C LEU A 205 -9.16 23.60 -12.99
N LEU A 206 -10.02 22.58 -13.02
CA LEU A 206 -10.22 21.70 -14.17
C LEU A 206 -11.67 21.70 -14.61
N THR A 207 -11.84 21.48 -15.91
CA THR A 207 -13.13 21.32 -16.59
C THR A 207 -13.13 20.03 -17.41
N PRO A 208 -14.29 19.53 -17.86
CA PRO A 208 -14.34 18.30 -18.67
C PRO A 208 -13.53 18.42 -19.98
N ASP A 209 -13.47 19.63 -20.55
CA ASP A 209 -12.69 19.94 -21.76
C ASP A 209 -11.17 19.73 -21.56
N ASP A 210 -10.66 19.90 -20.34
CA ASP A 210 -9.25 19.66 -20.04
C ASP A 210 -8.88 18.18 -20.16
N PHE A 211 -9.77 17.30 -19.70
CA PHE A 211 -9.60 15.84 -19.82
C PHE A 211 -9.69 15.42 -21.28
N ILE A 212 -10.69 15.91 -22.03
CA ILE A 212 -10.86 15.64 -23.46
C ILE A 212 -9.60 16.05 -24.23
N LYS A 213 -9.11 17.28 -24.03
CA LYS A 213 -7.92 17.77 -24.75
C LYS A 213 -6.61 17.12 -24.30
N ALA A 214 -6.55 16.60 -23.07
CA ALA A 214 -5.44 15.79 -22.61
C ALA A 214 -5.50 14.34 -23.14
N GLY A 215 -6.69 13.84 -23.46
CA GLY A 215 -6.94 12.42 -23.68
C GLY A 215 -6.84 11.61 -22.38
N ALA A 216 -7.15 12.24 -21.25
CA ALA A 216 -7.03 11.70 -19.90
C ALA A 216 -8.42 11.41 -19.31
N GLU A 217 -8.45 10.64 -18.24
CA GLU A 217 -9.66 10.31 -17.48
C GLU A 217 -9.58 10.87 -16.06
N GLU A 218 -10.72 10.93 -15.36
CA GLU A 218 -10.73 11.37 -13.96
C GLU A 218 -9.84 10.48 -13.06
N ALA A 219 -9.70 9.21 -13.42
CA ALA A 219 -8.80 8.27 -12.74
C ALA A 219 -7.31 8.68 -12.79
N ASP A 220 -6.92 9.57 -13.71
CA ASP A 220 -5.55 10.11 -13.80
C ASP A 220 -5.32 11.28 -12.81
N LEU A 221 -6.37 11.82 -12.18
CA LEU A 221 -6.28 12.99 -11.30
C LEU A 221 -5.34 12.80 -10.10
N PRO A 222 -5.34 11.65 -9.39
CA PRO A 222 -4.38 11.42 -8.30
C PRO A 222 -2.92 11.56 -8.76
N GLY A 223 -2.59 11.01 -9.92
CA GLY A 223 -1.24 11.12 -10.48
C GLY A 223 -0.83 12.56 -10.80
N VAL A 224 -1.76 13.42 -11.21
CA VAL A 224 -1.49 14.86 -11.40
C VAL A 224 -1.22 15.57 -10.07
N VAL A 225 -1.92 15.16 -9.01
CA VAL A 225 -1.72 15.72 -7.67
C VAL A 225 -0.36 15.28 -7.12
N ASP A 226 0.05 14.03 -7.34
CA ASP A 226 1.38 13.52 -6.96
C ASP A 226 2.50 14.33 -7.61
N GLU A 227 2.33 14.73 -8.89
CA GLU A 227 3.30 15.60 -9.58
C GLU A 227 3.34 17.00 -8.97
N LEU A 228 2.19 17.57 -8.59
CA LEU A 228 2.16 18.87 -7.91
C LEU A 228 2.81 18.81 -6.53
N ILE A 229 2.58 17.75 -5.77
CA ILE A 229 3.22 17.55 -4.46
C ILE A 229 4.73 17.43 -4.63
N THR A 230 5.18 16.66 -5.62
CA THR A 230 6.60 16.46 -5.91
C THR A 230 7.27 17.78 -6.37
N GLY A 231 6.59 18.56 -7.21
CA GLY A 231 7.12 19.80 -7.78
C GLY A 231 7.01 21.04 -6.86
N ALA A 232 6.00 21.11 -5.99
CA ALA A 232 5.71 22.26 -5.14
C ALA A 232 6.09 21.99 -3.68
N VAL A 233 7.39 21.80 -3.41
CA VAL A 233 7.95 21.45 -2.08
C VAL A 233 7.53 22.44 -0.97
N GLU A 234 7.29 23.70 -1.31
CA GLU A 234 6.86 24.72 -0.36
C GLU A 234 5.37 24.63 0.00
N ALA A 235 4.55 23.94 -0.79
CA ALA A 235 3.13 23.78 -0.54
C ALA A 235 2.87 22.71 0.53
N LYS A 236 2.06 23.06 1.53
CA LYS A 236 1.54 22.13 2.54
C LYS A 236 0.10 21.70 2.27
N THR A 237 -0.59 22.37 1.35
CA THR A 237 -1.93 21.99 0.91
C THR A 237 -2.04 22.19 -0.58
N VAL A 238 -2.46 21.14 -1.30
CA VAL A 238 -2.70 21.14 -2.74
C VAL A 238 -4.18 20.85 -2.97
N VAL A 239 -4.84 21.67 -3.77
CA VAL A 239 -6.27 21.50 -4.08
C VAL A 239 -6.51 21.49 -5.59
N ILE A 240 -7.22 20.48 -6.08
CA ILE A 240 -7.75 20.46 -7.44
C ILE A 240 -9.27 20.57 -7.36
N ILE A 241 -9.82 21.55 -8.07
CA ILE A 241 -11.26 21.80 -8.15
C ILE A 241 -11.70 21.50 -9.57
N TYR A 242 -12.44 20.42 -9.74
CA TYR A 242 -12.83 19.86 -11.02
C TYR A 242 -14.34 19.92 -11.23
N GLU A 243 -14.79 20.65 -12.24
CA GLU A 243 -16.18 20.60 -12.70
C GLU A 243 -16.45 19.28 -13.44
N ARG A 244 -17.10 18.31 -12.80
CA ARG A 244 -17.48 17.06 -13.46
C ARG A 244 -18.59 17.26 -14.49
N SER A 245 -19.55 18.10 -14.14
CA SER A 245 -20.69 18.45 -14.97
C SER A 245 -21.29 19.78 -14.48
N PRO A 246 -22.15 20.46 -15.26
CA PRO A 246 -22.78 21.69 -14.83
C PRO A 246 -23.44 21.53 -13.45
N GLY A 247 -22.98 22.32 -12.48
CA GLY A 247 -23.47 22.30 -11.11
C GLY A 247 -22.91 21.18 -10.22
N THR A 248 -22.00 20.33 -10.71
CA THR A 248 -21.35 19.28 -9.90
C THR A 248 -19.83 19.45 -9.95
N THR A 249 -19.24 19.82 -8.82
CA THR A 249 -17.81 20.04 -8.68
C THR A 249 -17.19 19.05 -7.69
N LEU A 250 -16.16 18.34 -8.13
CA LEU A 250 -15.30 17.55 -7.28
C LEU A 250 -14.17 18.43 -6.74
N VAL A 251 -13.90 18.32 -5.45
CA VAL A 251 -12.75 18.93 -4.79
C VAL A 251 -11.86 17.81 -4.33
N TYR A 252 -10.61 17.82 -4.76
CA TYR A 252 -9.56 16.92 -4.29
C TYR A 252 -8.56 17.74 -3.49
N LEU A 253 -8.26 17.33 -2.26
CA LEU A 253 -7.31 17.99 -1.39
C LEU A 253 -6.27 17.00 -0.89
N HIS A 254 -5.00 17.39 -1.03
CA HIS A 254 -3.89 16.74 -0.38
C HIS A 254 -3.31 17.64 0.72
N ALA A 255 -3.05 17.05 1.89
CA ALA A 255 -2.47 17.71 3.05
C ALA A 255 -1.07 17.14 3.32
N GLY A 256 -0.08 18.03 3.27
CA GLY A 256 1.28 17.76 3.70
C GLY A 256 1.43 17.80 5.23
N SER A 257 2.68 17.69 5.70
CA SER A 257 2.98 17.54 7.13
C SER A 257 2.42 18.67 8.02
N GLY A 258 1.77 18.27 9.11
CA GLY A 258 1.12 19.15 10.07
C GLY A 258 -0.28 19.64 9.66
N ARG A 259 -0.89 19.03 8.64
CA ARG A 259 -2.28 19.28 8.22
C ARG A 259 -3.01 17.96 8.01
N ARG A 260 -4.34 18.02 8.08
CA ARG A 260 -5.23 16.87 7.91
C ARG A 260 -6.29 17.15 6.86
N ALA A 261 -6.29 16.38 5.79
CA ALA A 261 -7.15 16.61 4.63
C ALA A 261 -8.64 16.39 4.95
N ASP A 262 -8.94 15.37 5.74
CA ASP A 262 -10.27 15.04 6.24
C ASP A 262 -10.84 16.14 7.14
N GLU A 263 -10.01 16.74 8.00
CA GLU A 263 -10.41 17.87 8.85
C GLU A 263 -10.62 19.15 8.04
N LEU A 264 -9.72 19.45 7.09
CA LEU A 264 -9.79 20.65 6.25
C LEU A 264 -10.99 20.67 5.29
N LEU A 265 -11.53 19.51 4.91
CA LEU A 265 -12.72 19.40 4.09
C LEU A 265 -13.99 19.03 4.87
N LYS A 266 -13.92 18.90 6.21
CA LYS A 266 -15.01 18.39 7.04
C LYS A 266 -16.41 18.98 6.76
N PRO A 267 -16.58 20.31 6.54
CA PRO A 267 -17.89 20.87 6.26
C PRO A 267 -18.52 20.41 4.94
N PHE A 268 -17.72 19.82 4.04
CA PHE A 268 -18.12 19.37 2.72
C PHE A 268 -18.35 17.84 2.66
N ALA A 269 -18.50 17.19 3.81
CA ALA A 269 -18.71 15.74 3.94
C ALA A 269 -17.70 14.92 3.10
N PRO A 270 -16.40 15.03 3.41
CA PRO A 270 -15.36 14.44 2.59
C PRO A 270 -15.34 12.91 2.71
N GLN A 271 -14.72 12.30 1.72
CA GLN A 271 -14.29 10.90 1.73
C GLN A 271 -12.78 10.85 1.59
N GLY A 272 -12.11 9.95 2.31
CA GLY A 272 -10.66 9.79 2.25
C GLY A 272 -10.06 9.66 3.64
N ASP A 273 -8.79 10.02 3.75
CA ASP A 273 -7.99 9.94 4.96
C ASP A 273 -7.34 11.30 5.32
N GLN A 274 -6.45 11.27 6.31
CA GLN A 274 -5.74 12.45 6.80
C GLN A 274 -4.78 13.09 5.78
N HIS A 275 -4.31 12.34 4.78
CA HIS A 275 -3.39 12.83 3.75
C HIS A 275 -4.14 13.31 2.52
N THR A 276 -5.18 12.58 2.13
CA THR A 276 -5.93 12.83 0.90
C THR A 276 -7.41 12.71 1.16
N SER A 277 -8.16 13.75 0.81
CA SER A 277 -9.62 13.76 0.94
C SER A 277 -10.28 14.41 -0.26
N ARG A 278 -11.49 13.95 -0.57
CA ARG A 278 -12.31 14.45 -1.68
C ARG A 278 -13.72 14.79 -1.21
N ALA A 279 -14.30 15.84 -1.78
CA ALA A 279 -15.68 16.25 -1.53
C ALA A 279 -16.39 16.56 -2.85
N THR A 280 -17.69 16.29 -2.92
CA THR A 280 -18.51 16.69 -4.08
C THR A 280 -19.47 17.80 -3.66
N ILE A 281 -19.39 18.93 -4.35
CA ILE A 281 -20.29 20.07 -4.16
C ILE A 281 -21.29 20.07 -5.31
N THR A 282 -22.58 20.02 -4.98
CA THR A 282 -23.69 20.09 -5.95
C THR A 282 -24.31 21.49 -5.99
N ASN A 283 -25.03 21.78 -7.07
CA ASN A 283 -25.66 23.07 -7.36
C ASN A 283 -24.66 24.24 -7.28
N CYS A 284 -23.44 24.02 -7.76
CA CYS A 284 -22.36 24.99 -7.66
C CYS A 284 -21.49 24.93 -8.92
N SER A 285 -21.26 26.09 -9.54
CA SER A 285 -20.25 26.22 -10.61
C SER A 285 -18.84 26.06 -10.06
N VAL A 286 -17.87 25.78 -10.93
CA VAL A 286 -16.46 25.64 -10.56
C VAL A 286 -15.88 26.90 -9.89
N ILE A 287 -16.32 28.08 -10.32
CA ILE A 287 -15.88 29.37 -9.78
C ILE A 287 -16.48 29.62 -8.39
N GLU A 288 -17.75 29.29 -8.20
CA GLU A 288 -18.39 29.38 -6.88
C GLU A 288 -17.80 28.36 -5.90
N ALA A 289 -17.50 27.16 -6.38
CA ALA A 289 -16.83 26.12 -5.60
C ALA A 289 -15.41 26.55 -5.23
N GLU A 290 -14.66 27.13 -6.17
CA GLU A 290 -13.36 27.75 -5.91
C GLU A 290 -13.46 28.76 -4.78
N LYS A 291 -14.39 29.71 -4.85
CA LYS A 291 -14.53 30.72 -3.81
C LYS A 291 -14.87 30.09 -2.45
N LYS A 292 -15.84 29.17 -2.40
CA LYS A 292 -16.26 28.50 -1.15
C LYS A 292 -15.13 27.73 -0.49
N ILE A 293 -14.40 26.91 -1.25
CA ILE A 293 -13.27 26.10 -0.75
C ILE A 293 -12.08 27.01 -0.38
N ILE A 294 -11.71 27.87 -1.33
CA ILE A 294 -11.00 29.14 -1.18
C ILE A 294 -10.98 29.73 0.25
N ASP A 295 -12.11 30.36 0.55
CA ASP A 295 -12.36 31.15 1.73
C ASP A 295 -12.41 30.27 2.99
N HIS A 296 -12.96 29.05 2.88
CA HIS A 296 -12.95 28.09 3.98
C HIS A 296 -11.52 27.71 4.40
N LEU A 297 -10.67 27.32 3.45
CA LEU A 297 -9.29 26.93 3.73
C LEU A 297 -8.47 28.10 4.28
N ARG A 298 -8.71 29.32 3.81
CA ARG A 298 -8.06 30.53 4.36
C ARG A 298 -8.48 30.83 5.80
N ALA A 299 -9.72 30.53 6.17
CA ALA A 299 -10.18 30.65 7.54
C ALA A 299 -9.61 29.54 8.45
N ALA A 300 -9.52 28.31 7.93
CA ALA A 300 -9.07 27.14 8.68
C ALA A 300 -7.54 27.09 8.87
N ILE A 301 -6.77 27.57 7.89
CA ILE A 301 -5.30 27.51 7.89
C ILE A 301 -4.78 28.91 8.18
N PRO A 302 -4.31 29.26 9.39
CA PRO A 302 -3.79 30.60 9.68
C PRO A 302 -2.55 30.96 8.81
N PRO A 303 -2.26 32.26 8.58
CA PRO A 303 -1.05 32.66 7.89
C PRO A 303 0.16 32.28 8.73
N LEU A 304 1.27 31.92 8.09
CA LEU A 304 2.56 31.77 8.77
C LEU A 304 2.98 33.14 9.30
N GLU A 305 3.33 33.19 10.60
CA GLU A 305 4.05 34.33 11.15
C GLU A 305 5.40 34.45 10.44
N GLN A 306 5.75 35.68 10.02
CA GLN A 306 6.98 35.98 9.30
C GLN A 306 8.20 35.93 10.21
#